data_AF-A0A067F5T7-F1
#
_entry.id   AF-A0A067F5T7-F1
#
_cell.length_a   1.000
_cell.length_b   1.000
_cell.length_c   1.000
_cell.angle_alpha   90.00
_cell.angle_beta   90.00
_cell.angle_gamma   90.00
#
_symmetry.space_group_name_H-M   'P 1'
#
loop_
_entity.id
_entity.type
_entity.pdbx_description
1 polymer ?
#
loop_
_entity_poly.entity_id
_entity_poly.type
_entity_poly.pdbx_seq_one_letter_code
_entity_poly.pdbx_strand_id
1 'polypeptide(L)'
;MERNEAATKNKTTSLKKLDLYPVQNLTERNEATKNVTAFLKNLQFNSRLPHEKSKPPSLVSLCLGIVGKHLEDIIGDLDEIAINFPVDIKIAIASIARRRKLLADDVIMSLADSSWEILDISGSDVSDFGLVKVAQMCKSLKAVDIRITAAGVSEFLLHCHSLETLRCGGSPRSNHAARRCLGILKPKLNDVEGDSWEELVNTDIGHGAQSLRWFVWPNIDKDSIEMMSTECPRIIVNPKPSPFGFRGFEVPREAFPDITLDDPFVNDIDPSAWAVPRFASMGISTSLLSPNELSMAEKFRLAFVERDTRLAPKRAKNARQHQRRAEREWMETSTSAKAIALASKATKSLSSRK
;
A
#
# COMPACT_ATOMS: atom_id res chain seq x y z
N MET A 1 25.44 25.38 64.79
CA MET A 1 25.64 24.19 63.92
C MET A 1 24.27 23.58 63.66
N GLU A 2 23.38 24.32 63.00
CA GLU A 2 21.98 23.94 62.73
C GLU A 2 21.52 24.74 61.50
N ARG A 3 21.71 24.19 60.30
CA ARG A 3 21.02 24.70 59.09
C ARG A 3 21.06 23.77 57.87
N ASN A 4 21.46 22.50 58.02
CA ASN A 4 21.60 21.58 56.88
C ASN A 4 20.72 20.31 56.92
N GLU A 5 19.75 20.19 57.84
CA GLU A 5 18.90 18.98 57.93
C GLU A 5 17.49 19.13 57.36
N ALA A 6 17.08 20.32 56.92
CA ALA A 6 15.73 20.56 56.39
C ALA A 6 15.60 20.33 54.87
N ALA A 7 16.71 20.23 54.13
CA ALA A 7 16.69 20.13 52.66
C ALA A 7 16.61 18.69 52.12
N THR A 8 16.87 17.68 52.95
CA THR A 8 16.85 16.26 52.56
C THR A 8 15.52 15.55 52.85
N LYS A 9 14.66 16.12 53.71
CA LYS A 9 13.32 15.56 53.99
C LYS A 9 12.24 15.91 52.96
N ASN A 10 12.47 16.91 52.10
CA ASN A 10 11.50 17.33 51.07
C ASN A 10 11.70 16.63 49.70
N LYS A 11 12.77 15.84 49.52
CA LYS A 11 13.00 15.09 48.26
C LYS A 11 12.52 13.64 48.31
N THR A 12 12.30 13.07 49.49
CA THR A 12 11.83 11.68 49.67
C THR A 12 10.31 11.54 49.77
N THR A 13 9.58 12.65 49.92
CA THR A 13 8.11 12.67 49.94
C THR A 13 7.46 12.86 48.56
N SER A 14 8.21 13.37 47.58
CA SER A 14 7.69 13.61 46.22
C SER A 14 7.74 12.36 45.31
N LEU A 15 8.47 11.31 45.70
CA LEU A 15 8.61 10.06 44.93
C LEU A 15 7.64 8.96 45.35
N LYS A 16 6.86 9.15 46.44
CA LYS A 16 5.85 8.20 46.90
C LYS A 16 4.47 8.38 46.26
N LYS A 17 4.36 9.24 45.24
CA LYS A 17 3.12 9.51 44.50
C LYS A 17 3.15 8.99 43.05
N LEU A 18 4.14 8.16 42.74
CA LEU A 18 4.17 7.35 41.53
C LEU A 18 3.67 5.96 41.93
N ASP A 19 2.37 5.74 41.81
CA ASP A 19 1.76 4.42 41.91
C ASP A 19 2.28 3.55 40.76
N LEU A 20 3.39 2.86 41.03
CA LEU A 20 3.87 1.75 40.24
C LEU A 20 3.21 0.49 40.80
N TYR A 21 2.15 0.06 40.11
CA TYR A 21 1.35 -1.18 40.28
C TYR A 21 0.38 -1.25 41.47
N PRO A 22 -0.93 -1.49 41.23
CA PRO A 22 -1.77 -2.13 42.23
C PRO A 22 -1.40 -3.61 42.28
N VAL A 23 -0.92 -4.07 43.43
CA VAL A 23 -0.86 -5.48 43.77
C VAL A 23 -2.30 -6.01 43.76
N GLN A 24 -2.63 -6.86 42.79
CA GLN A 24 -3.78 -7.76 42.88
C GLN A 24 -3.32 -9.20 42.71
N ASN A 25 -3.86 -10.02 43.61
CA ASN A 25 -3.48 -11.39 43.89
C ASN A 25 -3.69 -12.34 42.71
N LEU A 26 -2.88 -13.39 42.73
CA LEU A 26 -2.96 -14.61 41.94
C LEU A 26 -4.38 -15.20 41.91
N THR A 27 -5.17 -14.89 40.88
CA THR A 27 -6.12 -15.80 40.23
C THR A 27 -6.66 -15.13 38.97
N GLU A 28 -7.04 -15.93 37.97
CA GLU A 28 -7.76 -15.56 36.73
C GLU A 28 -6.92 -15.20 35.48
N ARG A 29 -6.50 -16.28 34.81
CA ARG A 29 -5.85 -16.31 33.49
C ARG A 29 -6.79 -15.97 32.31
N ASN A 30 -7.96 -15.36 32.56
CA ASN A 30 -9.06 -15.20 31.58
C ASN A 30 -9.47 -13.74 31.30
N GLU A 31 -8.81 -12.73 31.87
CA GLU A 31 -9.19 -11.31 31.66
C GLU A 31 -8.37 -10.55 30.60
N ALA A 32 -7.21 -11.06 30.18
CA ALA A 32 -6.36 -10.39 29.20
C ALA A 32 -7.01 -10.25 27.80
N THR A 33 -7.92 -11.15 27.43
CA THR A 33 -8.65 -11.13 26.14
C THR A 33 -9.82 -10.15 26.13
N LYS A 34 -10.39 -9.81 27.29
CA LYS A 34 -11.49 -8.82 27.41
C LYS A 34 -11.00 -7.38 27.27
N ASN A 35 -9.75 -7.12 27.67
CA ASN A 35 -9.18 -5.76 27.63
C ASN A 35 -8.79 -5.32 26.22
N VAL A 36 -8.37 -6.25 25.34
CA VAL A 36 -8.11 -5.95 23.92
C VAL A 36 -9.41 -5.62 23.18
N THR A 37 -10.49 -6.37 23.45
CA THR A 37 -11.82 -6.08 22.88
C THR A 37 -12.41 -4.78 23.44
N ALA A 38 -12.16 -4.43 24.71
CA ALA A 38 -12.58 -3.16 25.28
C ALA A 38 -11.79 -1.96 24.74
N PHE A 39 -10.48 -2.11 24.51
CA PHE A 39 -9.65 -1.08 23.88
C PHE A 39 -10.08 -0.81 22.43
N LEU A 40 -10.35 -1.88 21.66
CA LEU A 40 -10.85 -1.77 20.28
C LEU A 40 -12.28 -1.20 20.22
N LYS A 41 -13.13 -1.49 21.21
CA LYS A 41 -14.48 -0.90 21.32
C LYS A 41 -14.46 0.59 21.67
N ASN A 42 -13.51 1.05 22.50
CA ASN A 42 -13.40 2.49 22.82
C ASN A 42 -12.84 3.34 21.66
N LEU A 43 -12.26 2.72 20.63
CA LEU A 43 -11.86 3.39 19.39
C LEU A 43 -13.02 3.51 18.36
N GLN A 44 -14.23 3.02 18.69
CA GLN A 44 -15.38 2.97 17.75
C GLN A 44 -16.16 4.28 17.57
N PHE A 45 -15.82 5.34 18.31
CA PHE A 45 -16.45 6.65 18.12
C PHE A 45 -15.38 7.72 17.98
N ASN A 46 -14.91 7.97 16.75
CA ASN A 46 -14.41 9.29 16.37
C ASN A 46 -14.47 9.45 14.84
N SER A 47 -15.70 9.57 14.33
CA SER A 47 -15.95 10.18 13.04
C SER A 47 -15.61 11.66 13.11
N ARG A 48 -14.51 12.06 12.45
CA ARG A 48 -14.17 13.41 11.98
C ARG A 48 -14.83 14.57 12.75
N LEU A 49 -14.17 15.02 13.82
CA LEU A 49 -14.32 16.37 14.35
C LEU A 49 -12.99 17.14 14.20
N PRO A 50 -12.99 18.44 13.85
CA PRO A 50 -11.78 19.23 13.74
C PRO A 50 -11.27 19.60 15.14
N HIS A 51 -9.99 19.30 15.39
CA HIS A 51 -9.21 19.74 16.56
C HIS A 51 -9.81 19.43 17.94
N GLU A 52 -9.94 18.15 18.29
CA GLU A 52 -9.65 17.80 19.69
C GLU A 52 -8.17 18.06 19.95
N LYS A 53 -7.86 18.77 21.05
CA LYS A 53 -6.49 18.95 21.51
C LYS A 53 -5.90 17.55 21.71
N SER A 54 -4.99 17.14 20.82
CA SER A 54 -4.46 15.78 20.88
C SER A 54 -3.81 15.59 22.24
N LYS A 55 -4.23 14.55 22.95
CA LYS A 55 -3.58 14.11 24.17
C LYS A 55 -2.07 14.00 23.88
N PRO A 56 -1.18 14.38 24.81
CA PRO A 56 0.24 14.18 24.59
C PRO A 56 0.50 12.69 24.28
N PRO A 57 1.39 12.39 23.32
CA PRO A 57 1.70 11.02 22.95
C PRO A 57 2.20 10.26 24.18
N SER A 58 1.86 8.97 24.26
CA SER A 58 2.33 8.13 25.35
C SER A 58 3.84 7.90 25.22
N LEU A 59 4.50 7.53 26.32
CA LEU A 59 5.91 7.16 26.27
C LEU A 59 6.15 6.01 25.27
N VAL A 60 5.22 5.05 25.20
CA VAL A 60 5.29 3.92 24.26
C VAL A 60 5.25 4.43 22.82
N SER A 61 4.36 5.36 22.50
CA SER A 61 4.22 5.94 21.15
C SER A 61 5.47 6.75 20.77
N LEU A 62 6.06 7.47 21.73
CA LEU A 62 7.33 8.18 21.53
C LEU A 62 8.49 7.21 21.26
N CYS A 63 8.60 6.13 22.04
CA CYS A 63 9.59 5.08 21.84
C CYS A 63 9.42 4.39 20.48
N LEU A 64 8.19 4.02 20.12
CA LEU A 64 7.85 3.46 18.81
C LEU A 64 8.18 4.44 17.67
N GLY A 65 8.01 5.75 17.88
CA GLY A 65 8.40 6.76 16.90
C GLY A 65 9.90 6.77 16.62
N ILE A 66 10.72 6.64 17.69
CA ILE A 66 12.18 6.55 17.55
C ILE A 66 12.60 5.22 16.91
N VAL A 67 12.06 4.09 17.38
CA VAL A 67 12.31 2.77 16.78
C VAL A 67 11.91 2.78 15.31
N GLY A 68 10.74 3.33 15.00
CA GLY A 68 10.22 3.46 13.66
C GLY A 68 11.13 4.27 12.75
N LYS A 69 11.70 5.38 13.25
CA LYS A 69 12.66 6.22 12.53
C LYS A 69 14.00 5.52 12.26
N HIS A 70 14.40 4.59 13.11
CA HIS A 70 15.65 3.83 12.99
C HIS A 70 15.42 2.35 12.60
N LEU A 71 14.23 2.03 12.08
CA LEU A 71 13.83 0.65 11.85
C LEU A 71 14.77 -0.07 10.87
N GLU A 72 15.27 0.63 9.85
CA GLU A 72 16.22 0.09 8.88
C GLU A 72 17.53 -0.39 9.53
N ASP A 73 17.98 0.28 10.58
CA ASP A 73 19.18 -0.08 11.33
C ASP A 73 18.96 -1.31 12.23
N ILE A 74 17.71 -1.63 12.56
CA ILE A 74 17.33 -2.66 13.54
C ILE A 74 16.77 -3.92 12.87
N ILE A 75 16.32 -3.83 11.61
CA ILE A 75 15.68 -4.96 10.89
C ILE A 75 16.52 -6.23 10.91
N GLY A 76 17.85 -6.11 10.84
CA GLY A 76 18.75 -7.26 10.84
C GLY A 76 18.73 -8.11 12.12
N ASP A 77 18.32 -7.52 13.25
CA ASP A 77 18.25 -8.17 14.56
C ASP A 77 16.79 -8.38 15.02
N LEU A 78 15.82 -8.15 14.13
CA LEU A 78 14.40 -8.08 14.50
C LEU A 78 13.86 -9.42 14.97
N ASP A 79 14.33 -10.53 14.41
CA ASP A 79 13.98 -11.89 14.81
C ASP A 79 14.38 -12.21 16.25
N GLU A 80 15.53 -11.71 16.71
CA GLU A 80 15.99 -11.90 18.09
C GLU A 80 15.21 -11.02 19.09
N ILE A 81 14.98 -9.75 18.75
CA ILE A 81 14.36 -8.80 19.68
C ILE A 81 12.83 -8.90 19.72
N ALA A 82 12.17 -9.25 18.61
CA ALA A 82 10.71 -9.25 18.50
C ALA A 82 10.03 -10.28 19.39
N ILE A 83 10.76 -11.32 19.81
CA ILE A 83 10.27 -12.35 20.75
C ILE A 83 9.79 -11.71 22.06
N ASN A 84 10.41 -10.60 22.47
CA ASN A 84 10.10 -9.90 23.71
C ASN A 84 9.05 -8.79 23.55
N PHE A 85 8.62 -8.49 22.32
CA PHE A 85 7.66 -7.43 22.08
C PHE A 85 6.21 -7.90 22.30
N PRO A 86 5.39 -7.10 23.01
CA PRO A 86 3.95 -7.28 23.03
C PRO A 86 3.33 -7.24 21.62
N VAL A 87 2.15 -7.85 21.46
CA VAL A 87 1.45 -7.94 20.16
C VAL A 87 1.17 -6.57 19.54
N ASP A 88 0.77 -5.59 20.34
CA ASP A 88 0.47 -4.22 19.92
C ASP A 88 1.71 -3.50 19.39
N ILE A 89 2.87 -3.77 19.99
CA ILE A 89 4.17 -3.28 19.53
C ILE A 89 4.56 -3.94 18.21
N LYS A 90 4.39 -5.26 18.08
CA LYS A 90 4.73 -5.99 16.84
C LYS A 90 3.91 -5.48 15.64
N ILE A 91 2.60 -5.30 15.81
CA ILE A 91 1.73 -4.82 14.73
C ILE A 91 2.01 -3.34 14.40
N ALA A 92 2.33 -2.50 15.40
CA ALA A 92 2.76 -1.12 15.16
C ALA A 92 4.07 -1.07 14.35
N ILE A 93 5.07 -1.89 14.70
CA ILE A 93 6.33 -1.99 13.94
C ILE A 93 6.06 -2.47 12.51
N ALA A 94 5.21 -3.48 12.31
CA ALA A 94 4.84 -3.96 10.98
C ALA A 94 4.18 -2.86 10.13
N SER A 95 3.31 -2.06 10.76
CA SER A 95 2.63 -0.91 10.14
C SER A 95 3.63 0.17 9.71
N ILE A 96 4.60 0.49 10.58
CA ILE A 96 5.68 1.44 10.27
C ILE A 96 6.56 0.90 9.14
N ALA A 97 6.96 -0.37 9.19
CA ALA A 97 7.77 -1.02 8.16
C ALA A 97 7.08 -0.93 6.78
N ARG A 98 5.78 -1.21 6.72
CA ARG A 98 4.97 -1.11 5.50
C ARG A 98 4.97 0.31 4.94
N ARG A 99 4.73 1.32 5.79
CA ARG A 99 4.71 2.74 5.42
C ARG A 99 6.08 3.22 4.93
N ARG A 100 7.16 2.68 5.49
CA ARG A 100 8.55 2.94 5.09
C ARG A 100 9.04 2.17 3.87
N LYS A 101 8.26 1.23 3.33
CA LYS A 101 8.71 0.29 2.28
C LYS A 101 9.87 -0.61 2.72
N LEU A 102 9.84 -1.02 3.98
CA LEU A 102 10.79 -1.95 4.58
C LEU A 102 10.13 -3.29 4.97
N LEU A 103 8.83 -3.45 4.74
CA LEU A 103 8.13 -4.69 5.05
C LEU A 103 8.39 -5.73 3.94
N ALA A 104 9.15 -6.77 4.28
CA ALA A 104 9.47 -7.93 3.46
C ALA A 104 9.17 -9.23 4.25
N ASP A 105 9.39 -10.38 3.62
CA ASP A 105 9.04 -11.70 4.18
C ASP A 105 9.69 -11.97 5.54
N ASP A 106 10.98 -11.71 5.67
CA ASP A 106 11.74 -11.84 6.92
C ASP A 106 11.16 -10.96 8.03
N VAL A 107 10.91 -9.68 7.73
CA VAL A 107 10.38 -8.71 8.68
C VAL A 107 8.99 -9.12 9.18
N ILE A 108 8.08 -9.49 8.28
CA ILE A 108 6.72 -9.86 8.69
C ILE A 108 6.70 -11.20 9.45
N MET A 109 7.56 -12.15 9.09
CA MET A 109 7.66 -13.43 9.80
C MET A 109 8.20 -13.24 11.23
N SER A 110 9.19 -12.36 11.43
CA SER A 110 9.71 -12.04 12.78
C SER A 110 8.68 -11.36 13.68
N LEU A 111 7.78 -10.58 13.09
CA LEU A 111 6.75 -9.84 13.82
C LEU A 111 5.43 -10.62 13.98
N ALA A 112 5.22 -11.68 13.21
CA ALA A 112 3.95 -12.40 13.17
C ALA A 112 3.54 -12.91 14.56
N ASP A 113 2.27 -12.70 14.90
CA ASP A 113 1.70 -13.13 16.17
C ASP A 113 0.33 -13.77 15.97
N SER A 114 0.09 -14.90 16.64
CA SER A 114 -1.16 -15.69 16.51
C SER A 114 -2.44 -14.92 16.84
N SER A 115 -2.31 -13.83 17.61
CA SER A 115 -3.41 -12.98 18.05
C SER A 115 -3.76 -11.85 17.08
N TRP A 116 -3.04 -11.71 15.95
CA TRP A 116 -3.38 -10.71 14.93
C TRP A 116 -4.74 -10.99 14.28
N GLU A 117 -5.60 -9.98 14.30
CA GLU A 117 -6.91 -10.01 13.63
C GLU A 117 -6.92 -9.17 12.34
N ILE A 118 -6.04 -8.17 12.23
CA ILE A 118 -5.97 -7.23 11.11
C ILE A 118 -4.53 -7.21 10.61
N LEU A 119 -4.36 -7.29 9.29
CA LEU A 119 -3.04 -7.24 8.64
C LEU A 119 -3.11 -6.42 7.35
N ASP A 120 -2.26 -5.39 7.25
CA ASP A 120 -2.04 -4.65 6.02
C ASP A 120 -0.64 -4.98 5.48
N ILE A 121 -0.57 -5.65 4.32
CA ILE A 121 0.69 -5.82 3.58
C ILE A 121 0.65 -5.08 2.23
N SER A 122 -0.34 -4.22 2.03
CA SER A 122 -0.52 -3.50 0.78
C SER A 122 0.68 -2.57 0.51
N GLY A 123 1.21 -2.66 -0.71
CA GLY A 123 2.36 -1.86 -1.13
C GLY A 123 3.67 -2.21 -0.42
N SER A 124 3.78 -3.38 0.20
CA SER A 124 5.01 -3.97 0.70
C SER A 124 5.69 -4.87 -0.34
N ASP A 125 6.85 -5.43 0.02
CA ASP A 125 7.58 -6.44 -0.76
C ASP A 125 7.36 -7.87 -0.23
N VAL A 126 6.32 -8.07 0.60
CA VAL A 126 5.91 -9.40 1.08
C VAL A 126 5.41 -10.24 -0.10
N SER A 127 5.98 -11.43 -0.23
CA SER A 127 5.68 -12.41 -1.28
C SER A 127 4.51 -13.34 -0.89
N ASP A 128 4.08 -14.17 -1.84
CA ASP A 128 3.12 -15.24 -1.58
C ASP A 128 3.61 -16.17 -0.46
N PHE A 129 4.92 -16.47 -0.42
CA PHE A 129 5.53 -17.32 0.62
C PHE A 129 5.44 -16.67 2.00
N GLY A 130 5.81 -15.39 2.11
CA GLY A 130 5.71 -14.64 3.36
C GLY A 130 4.28 -14.59 3.88
N LEU A 131 3.30 -14.30 3.02
CA LEU A 131 1.89 -14.29 3.43
C LEU A 131 1.42 -15.66 3.92
N VAL A 132 1.76 -16.74 3.22
CA VAL A 132 1.36 -18.10 3.63
C VAL A 132 1.97 -18.46 4.99
N LYS A 133 3.23 -18.10 5.23
CA LYS A 133 3.88 -18.33 6.53
C LYS A 133 3.20 -17.55 7.64
N VAL A 134 2.86 -16.30 7.41
CA VAL A 134 2.08 -15.50 8.34
C VAL A 134 0.69 -16.13 8.56
N ALA A 135 0.03 -16.65 7.53
CA ALA A 135 -1.27 -17.33 7.65
C ALA A 135 -1.19 -18.58 8.54
N GLN A 136 -0.09 -19.33 8.46
CA GLN A 136 0.15 -20.52 9.28
C GLN A 136 0.28 -20.16 10.78
N MET A 137 0.84 -18.98 11.08
CA MET A 137 1.04 -18.47 12.44
C MET A 137 -0.20 -17.73 12.96
N CYS A 138 -0.79 -16.87 12.13
CA CYS A 138 -1.87 -15.92 12.44
C CYS A 138 -3.23 -16.44 11.99
N LYS A 139 -3.72 -17.49 12.66
CA LYS A 139 -5.01 -18.13 12.31
C LYS A 139 -6.24 -17.28 12.65
N SER A 140 -6.05 -16.22 13.43
CA SER A 140 -7.11 -15.31 13.92
C SER A 140 -7.39 -14.13 12.97
N LEU A 141 -6.72 -14.07 11.82
CA LEU A 141 -6.90 -12.97 10.86
C LEU A 141 -8.34 -12.90 10.35
N LYS A 142 -8.94 -11.73 10.53
CA LYS A 142 -10.31 -11.37 10.09
C LYS A 142 -10.30 -10.38 8.94
N ALA A 143 -9.36 -9.44 8.91
CA ALA A 143 -9.26 -8.45 7.85
C ALA A 143 -7.84 -8.36 7.30
N VAL A 144 -7.68 -8.54 5.99
CA VAL A 144 -6.35 -8.47 5.36
C VAL A 144 -6.38 -7.64 4.08
N ASP A 145 -5.40 -6.73 3.92
CA ASP A 145 -5.14 -6.00 2.68
C ASP A 145 -3.86 -6.51 2.00
N ILE A 146 -4.02 -7.04 0.78
CA ILE A 146 -2.99 -7.82 0.09
C ILE A 146 -2.66 -7.32 -1.31
N ARG A 147 -1.43 -7.59 -1.73
CA ARG A 147 -0.94 -7.34 -3.10
C ARG A 147 -0.12 -8.51 -3.64
N ILE A 148 -0.74 -9.70 -3.64
CA ILE A 148 -0.10 -10.97 -4.00
C ILE A 148 -0.75 -11.64 -5.21
N THR A 149 -0.28 -12.83 -5.61
CA THR A 149 -0.89 -13.58 -6.72
C THR A 149 -2.13 -14.36 -6.28
N ALA A 150 -2.94 -14.81 -7.25
CA ALA A 150 -4.09 -15.66 -6.96
C ALA A 150 -3.71 -17.03 -6.36
N ALA A 151 -2.53 -17.56 -6.69
CA ALA A 151 -2.04 -18.79 -6.07
C ALA A 151 -1.75 -18.58 -4.58
N GLY A 152 -1.07 -17.47 -4.24
CA GLY A 152 -0.85 -17.08 -2.84
C GLY A 152 -2.16 -16.87 -2.07
N VAL A 153 -3.19 -16.28 -2.69
CA VAL A 153 -4.51 -16.12 -2.05
C VAL A 153 -5.16 -17.48 -1.79
N SER A 154 -5.09 -18.40 -2.76
CA SER A 154 -5.62 -19.75 -2.57
C SER A 154 -4.95 -20.47 -1.41
N GLU A 155 -3.64 -20.38 -1.28
CA GLU A 155 -2.88 -21.04 -0.21
C GLU A 155 -3.10 -20.36 1.15
N PHE A 156 -3.15 -19.03 1.18
CA PHE A 156 -3.49 -18.24 2.35
C PHE A 156 -4.86 -18.63 2.95
N LEU A 157 -5.88 -18.79 2.10
CA LEU A 157 -7.23 -19.16 2.51
C LEU A 157 -7.34 -20.59 3.07
N LEU A 158 -6.33 -21.46 2.86
CA LEU A 158 -6.29 -22.77 3.51
C LEU A 158 -5.98 -22.68 5.01
N HIS A 159 -5.40 -21.57 5.47
CA HIS A 159 -4.97 -21.40 6.86
C HIS A 159 -5.86 -20.44 7.64
N CYS A 160 -6.37 -19.37 7.00
CA CYS A 160 -7.15 -18.32 7.65
C CYS A 160 -8.67 -18.53 7.50
N HIS A 161 -9.24 -19.39 8.35
CA HIS A 161 -10.67 -19.75 8.33
C HIS A 161 -11.58 -18.66 8.90
N SER A 162 -11.03 -17.72 9.68
CA SER A 162 -11.76 -16.61 10.31
C SER A 162 -11.80 -15.33 9.47
N LEU A 163 -11.33 -15.38 8.22
CA LEU A 163 -11.24 -14.20 7.36
C LEU A 163 -12.63 -13.70 6.96
N GLU A 164 -12.98 -12.49 7.37
CA GLU A 164 -14.26 -11.83 7.07
C GLU A 164 -14.13 -10.77 5.98
N THR A 165 -12.97 -10.10 5.91
CA THR A 165 -12.69 -9.00 5.00
C THR A 165 -11.39 -9.24 4.23
N LEU A 166 -11.47 -9.28 2.91
CA LEU A 166 -10.31 -9.34 2.02
C LEU A 166 -10.28 -8.09 1.15
N ARG A 167 -9.15 -7.38 1.16
CA ARG A 167 -8.91 -6.27 0.25
C ARG A 167 -7.85 -6.67 -0.77
N CYS A 168 -8.19 -6.54 -2.05
CA CYS A 168 -7.30 -6.86 -3.14
C CYS A 168 -7.66 -6.03 -4.37
N GLY A 169 -6.67 -5.41 -5.01
CA GLY A 169 -6.88 -4.62 -6.23
C GLY A 169 -6.27 -3.23 -6.15
N GLY A 170 -6.79 -2.28 -6.94
CA GLY A 170 -6.33 -0.88 -6.94
C GLY A 170 -5.07 -0.60 -7.75
N SER A 171 -4.43 -1.60 -8.34
CA SER A 171 -3.31 -1.43 -9.30
C SER A 171 -3.45 -2.42 -10.46
N PRO A 172 -2.84 -2.19 -11.64
CA PRO A 172 -2.95 -3.11 -12.77
C PRO A 172 -2.54 -4.55 -12.43
N ARG A 173 -1.48 -4.73 -11.63
CA ARG A 173 -1.01 -6.06 -11.20
C ARG A 173 -1.98 -6.72 -10.21
N SER A 174 -2.41 -6.00 -9.17
CA SER A 174 -3.35 -6.54 -8.18
C SER A 174 -4.75 -6.76 -8.75
N ASN A 175 -5.20 -5.97 -9.73
CA ASN A 175 -6.48 -6.19 -10.41
C ASN A 175 -6.48 -7.51 -11.21
N HIS A 176 -5.37 -7.88 -11.83
CA HIS A 176 -5.25 -9.17 -12.50
C HIS A 176 -5.35 -10.33 -11.50
N ALA A 177 -4.65 -10.22 -10.36
CA ALA A 177 -4.73 -11.19 -9.29
C ALA A 177 -6.15 -11.29 -8.70
N ALA A 178 -6.75 -10.15 -8.31
CA ALA A 178 -8.12 -10.08 -7.78
C ALA A 178 -9.14 -10.76 -8.71
N ARG A 179 -9.06 -10.52 -10.02
CA ARG A 179 -9.94 -11.17 -11.00
C ARG A 179 -9.77 -12.69 -11.02
N ARG A 180 -8.52 -13.17 -10.95
CA ARG A 180 -8.21 -14.61 -10.88
C ARG A 180 -8.66 -15.22 -9.54
N CYS A 181 -8.70 -14.44 -8.46
CA CYS A 181 -9.18 -14.87 -7.16
C CYS A 181 -10.69 -15.08 -7.10
N LEU A 182 -11.51 -14.47 -7.98
CA LEU A 182 -12.98 -14.56 -7.89
C LEU A 182 -13.49 -16.01 -7.88
N GLY A 183 -12.84 -16.92 -8.63
CA GLY A 183 -13.18 -18.34 -8.60
C GLY A 183 -12.78 -19.06 -7.30
N ILE A 184 -11.76 -18.56 -6.60
CA ILE A 184 -11.23 -19.10 -5.34
C ILE A 184 -12.04 -18.59 -4.14
N LEU A 185 -12.54 -17.35 -4.20
CA LEU A 185 -13.36 -16.75 -3.14
C LEU A 185 -14.75 -17.39 -3.04
N LYS A 186 -15.20 -18.06 -4.10
CA LYS A 186 -16.45 -18.81 -4.09
C LYS A 186 -16.35 -19.97 -3.10
N PRO A 187 -17.22 -20.02 -2.07
CA PRO A 187 -17.25 -21.15 -1.17
C PRO A 187 -17.63 -22.41 -1.95
N LYS A 188 -16.91 -23.51 -1.72
CA LYS A 188 -17.30 -24.82 -2.28
C LYS A 188 -18.44 -25.37 -1.44
N LEU A 189 -19.64 -25.41 -1.99
CA LEU A 189 -20.76 -26.09 -1.37
C LEU A 189 -20.52 -27.59 -1.46
N ASN A 190 -20.61 -28.31 -0.34
CA ASN A 190 -20.75 -29.76 -0.42
C ASN A 190 -22.17 -30.02 -0.98
N ASP A 191 -22.32 -31.05 -1.80
CA ASP A 191 -23.53 -31.34 -2.58
C ASP A 191 -24.79 -31.36 -1.70
N VAL A 192 -25.57 -30.26 -1.69
CA VAL A 192 -26.87 -30.18 -1.01
C VAL A 192 -27.90 -29.70 -2.01
N GLU A 193 -28.77 -30.63 -2.41
CA GLU A 193 -30.08 -30.35 -3.00
C GLU A 193 -30.91 -29.54 -1.99
N GLY A 194 -30.81 -28.21 -1.97
CA GLY A 194 -31.60 -27.41 -1.04
C GLY A 194 -31.21 -25.96 -0.88
N ASP A 195 -31.77 -25.14 -1.76
CA ASP A 195 -32.12 -23.71 -1.73
C ASP A 195 -31.48 -22.75 -0.69
N SER A 196 -30.86 -21.71 -1.27
CA SER A 196 -30.48 -20.41 -0.69
C SER A 196 -29.12 -20.30 -0.01
N TRP A 197 -28.28 -19.42 -0.57
CA TRP A 197 -27.00 -18.94 0.00
C TRP A 197 -27.14 -18.31 1.40
N GLU A 198 -28.37 -18.04 1.84
CA GLU A 198 -28.72 -17.34 3.08
C GLU A 198 -28.74 -18.26 4.30
N GLU A 199 -28.92 -19.58 4.13
CA GLU A 199 -29.14 -20.53 5.24
C GLU A 199 -28.00 -21.53 5.46
N LEU A 200 -26.93 -21.47 4.65
CA LEU A 200 -25.77 -22.36 4.81
C LEU A 200 -24.99 -22.05 6.10
N VAL A 201 -25.23 -22.87 7.11
CA VAL A 201 -24.49 -22.94 8.37
C VAL A 201 -23.04 -23.36 8.06
N ASN A 202 -22.10 -22.93 8.91
CA ASN A 202 -20.65 -23.14 8.74
C ASN A 202 -20.22 -24.62 8.52
N THR A 203 -21.12 -25.58 8.73
CA THR A 203 -20.88 -27.03 8.55
C THR A 203 -20.98 -27.51 7.10
N ASP A 204 -21.65 -26.76 6.22
CA ASP A 204 -22.08 -27.28 4.90
C ASP A 204 -21.18 -26.82 3.74
N ILE A 205 -20.15 -26.04 4.06
CA ILE A 205 -19.23 -25.42 3.10
C ILE A 205 -17.84 -26.07 3.27
N GLY A 206 -17.30 -26.68 2.20
CA GLY A 206 -15.94 -27.22 2.16
C GLY A 206 -14.84 -26.14 2.16
N HIS A 207 -13.57 -26.56 2.17
CA HIS A 207 -12.36 -25.70 2.27
C HIS A 207 -12.44 -24.38 1.46
N GLY A 208 -11.99 -23.24 2.03
CA GLY A 208 -11.88 -21.95 1.33
C GLY A 208 -12.31 -20.73 2.15
N ALA A 209 -12.79 -19.67 1.48
CA ALA A 209 -13.19 -18.37 2.05
C ALA A 209 -14.54 -18.39 2.81
N GLN A 210 -14.76 -19.38 3.67
CA GLN A 210 -16.06 -19.65 4.31
C GLN A 210 -16.59 -18.48 5.14
N SER A 211 -15.71 -17.82 5.88
CA SER A 211 -16.06 -16.67 6.73
C SER A 211 -16.11 -15.36 5.95
N LEU A 212 -15.68 -15.34 4.69
CA LEU A 212 -15.57 -14.10 3.93
C LEU A 212 -16.96 -13.51 3.69
N ARG A 213 -17.10 -12.22 3.98
CA ARG A 213 -18.33 -11.44 3.79
C ARG A 213 -18.07 -10.19 2.97
N TRP A 214 -16.88 -9.61 3.11
CA TRP A 214 -16.55 -8.32 2.53
C TRP A 214 -15.35 -8.47 1.60
N PHE A 215 -15.54 -8.07 0.35
CA PHE A 215 -14.47 -8.01 -0.63
C PHE A 215 -14.28 -6.58 -1.12
N VAL A 216 -13.10 -6.01 -0.86
CA VAL A 216 -12.78 -4.65 -1.26
C VAL A 216 -11.86 -4.70 -2.47
N TRP A 217 -12.39 -4.30 -3.62
CA TRP A 217 -11.66 -4.22 -4.87
C TRP A 217 -11.89 -2.86 -5.54
N PRO A 218 -10.95 -1.90 -5.36
CA PRO A 218 -11.04 -0.61 -6.02
C PRO A 218 -10.98 -0.77 -7.55
N ASN A 219 -11.91 -0.12 -8.25
CA ASN A 219 -12.04 -0.13 -9.71
C ASN A 219 -12.34 -1.51 -10.33
N ILE A 220 -13.13 -2.33 -9.65
CA ILE A 220 -13.68 -3.58 -10.21
C ILE A 220 -14.52 -3.29 -11.47
N ASP A 221 -14.37 -4.13 -12.50
CA ASP A 221 -15.17 -4.05 -13.72
C ASP A 221 -16.61 -4.57 -13.53
N LYS A 222 -17.53 -4.09 -14.39
CA LYS A 222 -18.96 -4.41 -14.27
C LYS A 222 -19.22 -5.92 -14.35
N ASP A 223 -18.55 -6.61 -15.26
CA ASP A 223 -18.71 -8.05 -15.47
C ASP A 223 -18.33 -8.83 -14.21
N SER A 224 -17.23 -8.46 -13.54
CA SER A 224 -16.80 -9.08 -12.28
C SER A 224 -17.76 -8.79 -11.12
N ILE A 225 -18.37 -7.59 -11.05
CA ILE A 225 -19.41 -7.27 -10.05
C ILE A 225 -20.65 -8.14 -10.29
N GLU A 226 -21.10 -8.23 -11.53
CA GLU A 226 -22.28 -9.00 -11.92
C GLU A 226 -22.08 -10.49 -11.66
N MET A 227 -20.90 -11.01 -11.99
CA MET A 227 -20.51 -12.39 -11.69
C MET A 227 -20.53 -12.68 -10.18
N MET A 228 -19.97 -11.80 -9.35
CA MET A 228 -20.02 -11.99 -7.89
C MET A 228 -21.45 -11.90 -7.33
N SER A 229 -22.26 -10.98 -7.85
CA SER A 229 -23.65 -10.79 -7.39
C SER A 229 -24.55 -11.98 -7.76
N THR A 230 -24.29 -12.62 -8.91
CA THR A 230 -25.07 -13.78 -9.38
C THR A 230 -24.58 -15.10 -8.77
N GLU A 231 -23.26 -15.31 -8.71
CA GLU A 231 -22.69 -16.59 -8.28
C GLU A 231 -22.35 -16.66 -6.79
N CYS A 232 -22.13 -15.54 -6.11
CA CYS A 232 -21.79 -15.52 -4.68
C CYS A 232 -22.38 -14.29 -3.95
N PRO A 233 -23.72 -14.20 -3.83
CA PRO A 233 -24.40 -13.04 -3.25
C PRO A 233 -24.10 -12.80 -1.77
N ARG A 234 -23.50 -13.78 -1.07
CA ARG A 234 -23.04 -13.67 0.32
C ARG A 234 -21.84 -12.73 0.48
N ILE A 235 -20.98 -12.62 -0.53
CA ILE A 235 -19.82 -11.72 -0.50
C ILE A 235 -20.24 -10.36 -1.07
N ILE A 236 -20.25 -9.35 -0.22
CA ILE A 236 -20.57 -7.98 -0.60
C ILE A 236 -19.30 -7.29 -1.09
N VAL A 237 -19.34 -6.84 -2.33
CA VAL A 237 -18.23 -6.15 -2.99
C VAL A 237 -18.34 -4.64 -2.75
N ASN A 238 -17.27 -4.03 -2.23
CA ASN A 238 -17.16 -2.58 -1.97
C ASN A 238 -18.39 -2.00 -1.23
N PRO A 239 -18.65 -2.45 0.02
CA PRO A 239 -19.82 -1.99 0.77
C PRO A 239 -19.77 -0.48 1.00
N LYS A 240 -20.94 0.16 0.96
CA LYS A 240 -21.11 1.58 1.25
C LYS A 240 -21.62 1.77 2.68
N PRO A 241 -21.25 2.85 3.39
CA PRO A 241 -21.80 3.13 4.71
C PRO A 241 -23.34 3.25 4.60
N SER A 242 -24.07 2.39 5.31
CA SER A 242 -25.53 2.40 5.36
C SER A 242 -25.98 2.32 6.82
N PRO A 243 -26.89 3.20 7.28
CA PRO A 243 -27.38 3.20 8.65
C PRO A 243 -28.22 1.96 9.01
N PHE A 244 -28.66 1.18 8.02
CA PHE A 244 -29.49 -0.02 8.21
C PHE A 244 -28.68 -1.34 8.13
N GLY A 245 -27.36 -1.27 8.01
CA GLY A 245 -26.52 -2.44 7.74
C GLY A 245 -26.82 -3.08 6.38
N PHE A 246 -26.15 -4.19 6.06
CA PHE A 246 -26.54 -5.05 4.93
C PHE A 246 -27.01 -6.40 5.47
N ARG A 247 -28.28 -6.74 5.21
CA ARG A 247 -28.90 -8.02 5.63
C ARG A 247 -28.71 -8.34 7.13
N GLY A 248 -28.83 -7.33 8.00
CA GLY A 248 -28.68 -7.48 9.45
C GLY A 248 -27.23 -7.52 9.97
N PHE A 249 -26.23 -7.45 9.09
CA PHE A 249 -24.82 -7.30 9.47
C PHE A 249 -24.37 -5.84 9.35
N GLU A 250 -23.74 -5.33 10.39
CA GLU A 250 -23.04 -4.04 10.35
C GLU A 250 -21.77 -4.18 9.52
N VAL A 251 -21.50 -3.22 8.63
CA VAL A 251 -20.29 -3.24 7.81
C VAL A 251 -19.11 -2.86 8.71
N PRO A 252 -18.10 -3.73 8.88
CA PRO A 252 -16.94 -3.41 9.70
C PRO A 252 -16.14 -2.27 9.04
N ARG A 253 -15.48 -1.45 9.85
CA ARG A 253 -14.68 -0.32 9.33
C ARG A 253 -13.59 -0.80 8.35
N GLU A 254 -13.10 -2.01 8.58
CA GLU A 254 -12.11 -2.70 7.76
C GLU A 254 -12.63 -3.01 6.35
N ALA A 255 -13.93 -2.97 6.09
CA ALA A 255 -14.49 -3.19 4.75
C ALA A 255 -14.59 -1.91 3.90
N PHE A 256 -14.24 -0.73 4.44
CA PHE A 256 -14.28 0.52 3.68
C PHE A 256 -12.94 0.83 2.98
N PRO A 257 -12.93 1.12 1.67
CA PRO A 257 -11.70 1.36 0.91
C PRO A 257 -10.93 2.61 1.36
N ASP A 258 -11.62 3.59 1.95
CA ASP A 258 -11.02 4.88 2.35
C ASP A 258 -10.26 4.83 3.68
N ILE A 259 -10.39 3.72 4.43
CA ILE A 259 -9.77 3.54 5.75
C ILE A 259 -8.56 2.63 5.55
N THR A 260 -7.35 3.06 5.91
CA THR A 260 -6.20 2.14 5.88
C THR A 260 -6.27 1.19 7.07
N LEU A 261 -5.97 -0.09 6.86
CA LEU A 261 -6.14 -1.11 7.91
C LEU A 261 -5.19 -0.91 9.08
N ASP A 262 -4.06 -0.26 8.85
CA ASP A 262 -3.00 -0.08 9.84
C ASP A 262 -3.03 1.27 10.58
N ASP A 263 -3.91 2.22 10.20
CA ASP A 263 -4.06 3.51 10.90
C ASP A 263 -4.24 3.34 12.42
N PRO A 264 -5.11 2.43 12.94
CA PRO A 264 -5.32 2.26 14.37
C PRO A 264 -4.04 1.99 15.18
N PHE A 265 -3.02 1.39 14.56
CA PHE A 265 -1.78 0.99 15.23
C PHE A 265 -0.70 2.08 15.21
N VAL A 266 -0.92 3.18 14.48
CA VAL A 266 0.05 4.28 14.34
C VAL A 266 -0.54 5.66 14.61
N ASN A 267 -1.81 5.75 14.98
CA ASN A 267 -2.55 7.01 15.17
C ASN A 267 -1.90 7.98 16.18
N ASP A 268 -1.20 7.47 17.18
CA ASP A 268 -0.58 8.23 18.27
C ASP A 268 0.94 8.38 18.12
N ILE A 269 1.51 7.87 17.03
CA ILE A 269 2.94 7.96 16.70
C ILE A 269 3.15 9.11 15.74
N ASP A 270 4.21 9.90 15.96
CA ASP A 270 4.57 11.01 15.08
C ASP A 270 4.83 10.50 13.65
N PRO A 271 4.17 11.05 12.62
CA PRO A 271 4.38 10.64 11.23
C PRO A 271 5.82 10.75 10.74
N SER A 272 6.68 11.55 11.38
CA SER A 272 8.13 11.58 11.12
C SER A 272 8.82 10.23 11.32
N ALA A 273 8.21 9.29 12.05
CA ALA A 273 8.70 7.93 12.22
C ALA A 273 8.72 7.12 10.92
N TRP A 274 7.81 7.39 9.98
CA TRP A 274 7.75 6.72 8.67
C TRP A 274 7.78 7.68 7.47
N ALA A 275 7.70 8.98 7.70
CA ALA A 275 7.96 9.97 6.67
C ALA A 275 9.46 9.96 6.36
N VAL A 276 9.85 9.13 5.39
CA VAL A 276 11.15 9.29 4.74
C VAL A 276 11.19 10.72 4.21
N PRO A 277 12.21 11.54 4.52
CA PRO A 277 12.44 12.79 3.83
C PRO A 277 12.79 12.46 2.37
N ARG A 278 11.76 12.11 1.58
CA ARG A 278 11.80 12.41 0.17
C ARG A 278 12.05 13.90 0.15
N PHE A 279 13.18 14.32 -0.42
CA PHE A 279 13.43 15.71 -0.79
C PHE A 279 12.08 16.35 -1.02
N ALA A 280 11.69 17.28 -0.14
CA ALA A 280 10.42 17.95 -0.25
C ALA A 280 10.33 18.35 -1.71
N SER A 281 9.38 17.75 -2.44
CA SER A 281 8.86 18.40 -3.62
C SER A 281 8.36 19.70 -3.03
N MET A 282 9.19 20.75 -3.11
CA MET A 282 8.80 22.09 -2.76
C MET A 282 7.58 22.35 -3.63
N GLY A 283 6.40 22.14 -3.04
CA GLY A 283 5.27 22.98 -3.34
C GLY A 283 5.83 24.37 -3.19
N ILE A 284 5.99 25.03 -4.33
CA ILE A 284 6.52 26.37 -4.43
C ILE A 284 5.53 27.25 -3.65
N SER A 285 5.76 27.40 -2.35
CA SER A 285 5.32 28.59 -1.64
C SER A 285 6.13 29.73 -2.23
N THR A 286 5.48 30.44 -3.14
CA THR A 286 5.94 31.68 -3.72
C THR A 286 6.10 32.73 -2.63
N SER A 287 7.23 32.72 -1.96
CA SER A 287 7.71 33.88 -1.20
C SER A 287 9.18 33.68 -0.86
N LEU A 288 9.99 34.64 -1.33
CA LEU A 288 11.39 34.88 -0.96
C LEU A 288 12.46 34.11 -1.75
N LEU A 289 12.63 34.41 -3.04
CA LEU A 289 13.97 34.35 -3.65
C LEU A 289 14.21 35.55 -4.58
N SER A 290 15.41 36.12 -4.44
CA SER A 290 15.98 37.28 -5.12
C SER A 290 15.82 37.27 -6.66
N PRO A 291 15.78 38.44 -7.33
CA PRO A 291 15.29 38.55 -8.72
C PRO A 291 16.17 37.94 -9.83
N ASN A 292 17.36 37.41 -9.53
CA ASN A 292 18.40 37.25 -10.56
C ASN A 292 18.97 35.85 -10.78
N GLU A 293 18.38 34.79 -10.24
CA GLU A 293 18.80 33.42 -10.59
C GLU A 293 17.68 32.64 -11.28
N LEU A 294 17.85 32.39 -12.58
CA LEU A 294 16.98 31.50 -13.34
C LEU A 294 16.97 30.10 -12.69
N SER A 295 15.79 29.51 -12.57
CA SER A 295 15.63 28.16 -12.02
C SER A 295 16.47 27.15 -12.80
N MET A 296 16.92 26.08 -12.14
CA MET A 296 17.73 25.06 -12.79
C MET A 296 17.01 24.42 -13.99
N ALA A 297 15.69 24.26 -13.90
CA ALA A 297 14.86 23.78 -15.01
C ALA A 297 14.87 24.76 -16.20
N GLU A 298 14.83 26.07 -15.93
CA GLU A 298 14.92 27.10 -16.96
C GLU A 298 16.30 27.10 -17.63
N LYS A 299 17.36 26.86 -16.86
CA LYS A 299 18.73 26.68 -17.37
C LYS A 299 18.83 25.46 -18.28
N PHE A 300 18.23 24.32 -17.92
CA PHE A 300 18.18 23.14 -18.79
C PHE A 300 17.35 23.36 -20.05
N ARG A 301 16.22 24.07 -19.94
CA ARG A 301 15.39 24.44 -21.09
C ARG A 301 16.17 25.29 -22.09
N LEU A 302 16.88 26.31 -21.61
CA LEU A 302 17.70 27.19 -22.44
C LEU A 302 18.89 26.44 -23.06
N ALA A 303 19.58 25.59 -22.29
CA ALA A 303 20.67 24.77 -22.80
C ALA A 303 20.20 23.76 -23.87
N PHE A 304 18.99 23.21 -23.73
CA PHE A 304 18.39 22.34 -24.74
C PHE A 304 18.08 23.13 -26.02
N VAL A 305 17.43 24.29 -25.90
CA VAL A 305 17.13 25.16 -27.04
C VAL A 305 18.41 25.61 -27.76
N GLU A 306 19.44 26.01 -27.01
CA GLU A 306 20.75 26.39 -27.57
C GLU A 306 21.47 25.23 -28.27
N ARG A 307 21.39 24.02 -27.69
CA ARG A 307 21.91 22.82 -28.36
C ARG A 307 21.14 22.52 -29.64
N ASP A 308 19.83 22.71 -29.65
CA ASP A 308 18.98 22.46 -30.81
C ASP A 308 19.27 23.46 -31.94
N THR A 309 19.42 24.74 -31.63
CA THR A 309 19.80 25.78 -32.60
C THR A 309 21.20 25.53 -33.17
N ARG A 310 22.15 25.07 -32.34
CA ARG A 310 23.49 24.67 -32.81
C ARG A 310 23.47 23.45 -33.74
N LEU A 311 22.55 22.52 -33.53
CA LEU A 311 22.42 21.30 -34.34
C LEU A 311 21.50 21.45 -35.54
N ALA A 312 20.62 22.44 -35.58
CA ALA A 312 19.66 22.67 -36.65
C ALA A 312 20.33 22.82 -38.05
N PRO A 313 21.43 23.58 -38.23
CA PRO A 313 22.14 23.65 -39.52
C PRO A 313 22.69 22.30 -39.97
N LYS A 314 23.18 21.46 -39.03
CA LYS A 314 23.68 20.12 -39.35
C LYS A 314 22.54 19.20 -39.80
N ARG A 315 21.39 19.25 -39.12
CA ARG A 315 20.19 18.50 -39.53
C ARG A 315 19.71 18.94 -40.91
N ALA A 316 19.62 20.24 -41.15
CA ALA A 316 19.21 20.78 -42.44
C ALA A 316 20.17 20.37 -43.58
N LYS A 317 21.49 20.41 -43.33
CA LYS A 317 22.50 19.95 -44.30
C LYS A 317 22.40 18.45 -44.57
N ASN A 318 22.26 17.64 -43.51
CA ASN A 318 22.12 16.19 -43.64
C ASN A 318 20.82 15.82 -44.38
N ALA A 319 19.70 16.47 -44.07
CA ALA A 319 18.42 16.25 -44.74
C ALA A 319 18.52 16.55 -46.24
N ARG A 320 19.11 17.70 -46.62
CA ARG A 320 19.36 18.05 -48.04
C ARG A 320 20.28 17.04 -48.72
N GLN A 321 21.29 16.54 -48.01
CA GLN A 321 22.20 15.53 -48.57
C GLN A 321 21.50 14.19 -48.77
N HIS A 322 20.67 13.75 -47.82
CA HIS A 322 19.85 12.54 -47.94
C HIS A 322 18.87 12.67 -49.11
N GLN A 323 18.20 13.81 -49.24
CA GLN A 323 17.30 14.07 -50.37
C GLN A 323 18.03 13.98 -51.72
N ARG A 324 19.22 14.59 -51.85
CA ARG A 324 20.04 14.48 -53.07
C ARG A 324 20.57 13.07 -53.35
N ARG A 325 20.74 12.23 -52.32
CA ARG A 325 21.10 10.82 -52.51
C ARG A 325 19.89 10.03 -52.98
N ALA A 326 18.73 10.22 -52.34
CA ALA A 326 17.47 9.60 -52.73
C ALA A 326 17.05 9.99 -54.16
N GLU A 327 17.21 11.25 -54.56
CA GLU A 327 16.93 11.70 -55.93
C GLU A 327 17.86 11.05 -56.96
N ARG A 328 19.16 10.90 -56.64
CA ARG A 328 20.12 10.19 -57.51
C ARG A 328 19.81 8.70 -57.62
N GLU A 329 19.53 8.06 -56.49
CA GLU A 329 19.14 6.65 -56.44
C GLU A 329 17.82 6.42 -57.20
N TRP A 330 16.86 7.34 -57.10
CA TRP A 330 15.61 7.30 -57.86
C TRP A 330 15.86 7.45 -59.37
N MET A 331 16.73 8.37 -59.79
CA MET A 331 17.14 8.49 -61.20
C MET A 331 17.91 7.26 -61.71
N GLU A 332 18.64 6.54 -60.85
CA GLU A 332 19.37 5.32 -61.20
C GLU A 332 18.49 4.07 -61.21
N THR A 333 17.41 4.02 -60.45
CA THR A 333 16.54 2.83 -60.33
C THR A 333 15.29 2.93 -61.21
N SER A 334 14.81 4.13 -61.52
CA SER A 334 13.61 4.33 -62.33
C SER A 334 13.91 4.43 -63.83
N THR A 335 13.40 3.48 -64.61
CA THR A 335 13.51 3.45 -66.08
C THR A 335 12.88 4.68 -66.75
N SER A 336 11.76 5.17 -66.19
CA SER A 336 11.06 6.38 -66.67
C SER A 336 11.88 7.65 -66.42
N ALA A 337 12.52 7.77 -65.25
CA ALA A 337 13.37 8.90 -64.92
C ALA A 337 14.63 8.98 -65.82
N LYS A 338 15.24 7.82 -66.13
CA LYS A 338 16.37 7.73 -67.08
C LYS A 338 15.98 8.17 -68.49
N ALA A 339 14.79 7.77 -68.96
CA ALA A 339 14.28 8.15 -70.29
C ALA A 339 14.09 9.68 -70.39
N ILE A 340 13.51 10.31 -69.38
CA ILE A 340 13.31 11.77 -69.31
C ILE A 340 14.66 12.52 -69.28
N ALA A 341 15.62 12.04 -68.48
CA ALA A 341 16.96 12.63 -68.42
C ALA A 341 17.70 12.54 -69.77
N LEU A 342 17.63 11.42 -70.48
CA LEU A 342 18.23 11.25 -71.82
C LEU A 342 17.55 12.15 -72.86
N ALA A 343 16.21 12.23 -72.85
CA ALA A 343 15.45 13.12 -73.73
C ALA A 343 15.81 14.61 -73.52
N SER A 344 16.06 15.02 -72.29
CA SER A 344 16.49 16.39 -71.94
C SER A 344 17.92 16.71 -72.43
N LYS A 345 18.82 15.72 -72.47
CA LYS A 345 20.17 15.86 -73.05
C LYS A 345 20.12 15.97 -74.58
N ALA A 346 19.27 15.18 -75.23
CA ALA A 346 19.07 15.22 -76.67
C ALA A 346 18.55 16.60 -77.13
N THR A 347 17.55 17.16 -76.44
CA THR A 347 17.01 18.50 -76.74
C THR A 347 18.01 19.63 -76.52
N LYS A 348 18.85 19.59 -75.47
CA LYS A 348 19.92 20.58 -75.27
C LYS A 348 21.01 20.52 -76.35
N SER A 349 21.36 19.32 -76.83
CA SER A 349 22.35 19.17 -77.91
C SER A 349 21.86 19.68 -79.27
N LEU A 350 20.54 19.70 -79.47
CA LEU A 350 19.88 20.25 -80.67
C LEU A 350 19.78 21.77 -80.63
N SER A 351 19.66 22.40 -79.44
CA SER A 351 19.61 23.86 -79.31
C SER A 351 20.98 24.55 -79.34
N SER A 352 22.08 23.83 -79.10
CA SER A 352 23.45 24.36 -79.19
C SER A 352 24.05 24.29 -80.60
N ARG A 353 23.28 23.87 -81.61
CA ARG A 353 23.67 23.80 -83.03
C ARG A 353 22.87 24.77 -83.91
N LYS A 354 22.40 25.89 -83.36
CA LYS A 354 21.81 26.99 -84.13
C LYS A 354 22.57 28.28 -83.91
#